data_AF-A0A2S4N4R6-F1
#
_entry.id   AF-A0A2S4N4R6-F1
#
_cell.length_a   1.000
_cell.length_b   1.000
_cell.length_c   1.000
_cell.angle_alpha   90.00
_cell.angle_beta   90.00
_cell.angle_gamma   90.00
#
_symmetry.space_group_name_H-M   'P 1'
#
loop_
_entity.id
_entity.type
_entity.pdbx_description
1 polymer ?
#
loop_
_entity_poly.entity_id
_entity_poly.type
_entity_poly.pdbx_seq_one_letter_code
_entity_poly.pdbx_strand_id
1 'polypeptide(L)'
;MKLTKLLVFIILPLWSLGGFAQEKLSKEEKERREKNIQAGNPFAKYGSKAPVATLSKGKYLEVHDLDSIVTIGTSRWHVNNKKIVGDIIVDSLNIDAQPIGDAPGRWISPDPLSEEFPSWSPYNMCYNNPIKFVDPDGRAADDWRNAQGQQVYDPNANGGQGAYTKYATAQDKEFGNALKNSGERGASRFNSLVTSKTKIEVEFHTNDSNTGLGYQLGYTDIGSEGNGYTTNSDGSITVDKAKIDIYVGTANIFVKDLKDGKVDLSGSTQYQQEGAKTIMDNNLTGKDVAVATFGHEIDHTNANNAKMQIREKAGKPTTGLGSELTPQITSSTILKDIAKKKE
;
A
#
# COMPACT_ATOMS: atom_id res chain seq x y z
N MET A 1 -24.87 46.16 -89.62
CA MET A 1 -24.06 46.72 -88.50
C MET A 1 -23.75 45.56 -87.56
N LYS A 2 -22.46 45.20 -87.42
CA LYS A 2 -21.98 44.03 -86.67
C LYS A 2 -22.23 44.24 -85.17
N LEU A 3 -22.87 43.30 -84.48
CA LEU A 3 -22.76 43.17 -83.03
C LEU A 3 -22.20 41.79 -82.66
N THR A 4 -21.14 41.88 -81.88
CA THR A 4 -20.21 40.92 -81.30
C THR A 4 -20.88 39.77 -80.54
N LYS A 5 -20.44 38.53 -80.81
CA LYS A 5 -20.67 37.36 -79.95
C LYS A 5 -19.81 37.49 -78.69
N LEU A 6 -20.42 37.63 -77.52
CA LEU A 6 -19.75 37.54 -76.22
C LEU A 6 -19.86 36.09 -75.73
N LEU A 7 -18.72 35.40 -75.67
CA LEU A 7 -18.57 34.09 -75.04
C LEU A 7 -18.70 34.25 -73.52
N VAL A 8 -19.69 33.61 -72.90
CA VAL A 8 -19.77 33.43 -71.45
C VAL A 8 -19.48 31.97 -71.15
N PHE A 9 -18.29 31.71 -70.59
CA PHE A 9 -17.92 30.41 -70.02
C PHE A 9 -18.68 30.22 -68.70
N ILE A 10 -19.68 29.36 -68.68
CA ILE A 10 -20.27 28.81 -67.44
C ILE A 10 -19.28 27.76 -66.91
N ILE A 11 -18.58 28.10 -65.83
CA ILE A 11 -17.83 27.14 -65.01
C ILE A 11 -18.84 26.55 -64.03
N LEU A 12 -19.28 25.32 -64.29
CA LEU A 12 -20.03 24.50 -63.34
C LEU A 12 -19.06 23.93 -62.29
N PRO A 13 -19.19 24.22 -60.99
CA PRO A 13 -18.43 23.51 -59.98
C PRO A 13 -19.07 22.14 -59.79
N LEU A 14 -18.37 21.07 -60.17
CA LEU A 14 -18.68 19.70 -59.74
C LEU A 14 -18.56 19.64 -58.21
N TRP A 15 -19.68 19.80 -57.51
CA TRP A 15 -19.80 19.33 -56.14
C TRP A 15 -20.05 17.82 -56.19
N SER A 16 -18.98 17.06 -56.00
CA SER A 16 -19.06 15.66 -55.66
C SER A 16 -19.73 15.53 -54.27
N LEU A 17 -21.04 15.32 -54.28
CA LEU A 17 -21.77 14.80 -53.11
C LEU A 17 -21.26 13.38 -52.85
N GLY A 18 -20.17 13.28 -52.10
CA GLY A 18 -19.76 12.04 -51.45
C GLY A 18 -20.84 11.66 -50.45
N GLY A 19 -21.78 10.82 -50.87
CA GLY A 19 -22.71 10.17 -49.96
C GLY A 19 -21.92 9.31 -48.99
N PHE A 20 -21.82 9.72 -47.72
CA PHE A 20 -21.43 8.82 -46.65
C PHE A 20 -22.45 7.67 -46.65
N ALA A 21 -22.00 6.47 -47.03
CA ALA A 21 -22.81 5.27 -46.99
C ALA A 21 -23.21 5.01 -45.53
N GLN A 22 -24.42 5.43 -45.15
CA GLN A 22 -25.00 5.05 -43.88
C GLN A 22 -25.33 3.57 -43.96
N GLU A 23 -24.52 2.76 -43.28
CA GLU A 23 -24.65 1.31 -43.19
C GLU A 23 -26.12 0.97 -42.85
N LYS A 24 -26.85 0.38 -43.81
CA LYS A 24 -28.26 0.01 -43.61
C LYS A 24 -28.32 -1.21 -42.68
N LEU A 25 -28.24 -0.95 -41.39
CA LEU A 25 -28.44 -1.96 -40.34
C LEU A 25 -29.85 -2.54 -40.46
N SER A 26 -29.96 -3.86 -40.35
CA SER A 26 -31.25 -4.56 -40.34
C SER A 26 -32.11 -4.09 -39.16
N LYS A 27 -33.42 -4.30 -39.22
CA LYS A 27 -34.33 -3.93 -38.14
C LYS A 27 -33.97 -4.66 -36.83
N GLU A 28 -33.66 -5.94 -36.93
CA GLU A 28 -33.20 -6.78 -35.81
C GLU A 28 -31.90 -6.25 -35.20
N GLU A 29 -30.94 -5.84 -36.04
CA GLU A 29 -29.66 -5.30 -35.57
C GLU A 29 -29.84 -3.96 -34.85
N LYS A 30 -30.75 -3.11 -35.33
CA LYS A 30 -31.09 -1.84 -34.65
C LYS A 30 -31.73 -2.08 -33.29
N GLU A 31 -32.67 -3.03 -33.21
CA GLU A 31 -33.32 -3.40 -31.95
C GLU A 31 -32.32 -4.00 -30.94
N ARG A 32 -31.38 -4.84 -31.42
CA ARG A 32 -30.29 -5.38 -30.59
C ARG A 32 -29.39 -4.28 -30.03
N ARG A 33 -28.97 -3.34 -30.86
CA ARG A 33 -28.11 -2.22 -30.44
C ARG A 33 -28.80 -1.30 -29.45
N GLU A 34 -30.08 -0.99 -29.69
CA GLU A 34 -30.89 -0.20 -28.75
C GLU A 34 -30.98 -0.91 -27.39
N LYS A 35 -31.21 -2.24 -27.38
CA LYS A 35 -31.23 -3.02 -26.13
C LYS A 35 -29.90 -2.95 -25.37
N ASN A 36 -28.76 -3.07 -26.06
CA ASN A 36 -27.44 -2.97 -25.44
C ASN A 36 -27.17 -1.57 -24.86
N ILE A 37 -27.60 -0.51 -25.55
CA ILE A 37 -27.47 0.88 -25.10
C ILE A 37 -28.33 1.12 -23.85
N GLN A 38 -29.58 0.67 -23.89
CA GLN A 38 -30.53 0.85 -22.77
C GLN A 38 -30.17 0.02 -21.55
N ALA A 39 -29.41 -1.06 -21.69
CA ALA A 39 -28.91 -1.84 -20.57
C ALA A 39 -28.05 -0.99 -19.60
N GLY A 40 -27.32 -0.01 -20.12
CA GLY A 40 -26.51 0.92 -19.32
C GLY A 40 -27.22 2.21 -18.91
N ASN A 41 -28.53 2.33 -19.10
CA ASN A 41 -29.26 3.56 -18.84
C ASN A 41 -29.60 3.71 -17.34
N PRO A 42 -28.96 4.65 -16.62
CA PRO A 42 -29.21 4.83 -15.18
C PRO A 42 -30.61 5.41 -14.87
N PHE A 43 -31.31 5.92 -15.88
CA PHE A 43 -32.65 6.51 -15.79
C PHE A 43 -33.76 5.58 -16.28
N ALA A 44 -33.44 4.34 -16.69
CA ALA A 44 -34.45 3.37 -17.14
C ALA A 44 -35.51 3.09 -16.07
N LYS A 45 -35.11 3.05 -14.79
CA LYS A 45 -36.02 2.91 -13.63
C LYS A 45 -37.05 4.04 -13.50
N TYR A 46 -36.82 5.18 -14.14
CA TYR A 46 -37.73 6.33 -14.16
C TYR A 46 -38.47 6.46 -15.50
N GLY A 47 -38.40 5.44 -16.37
CA GLY A 47 -39.09 5.41 -17.67
C GLY A 47 -38.44 6.28 -18.76
N SER A 48 -37.25 6.85 -18.52
CA SER A 48 -36.56 7.70 -19.49
C SER A 48 -35.68 6.87 -20.42
N LYS A 49 -35.77 7.11 -21.74
CA LYS A 49 -34.87 6.55 -22.77
C LYS A 49 -33.79 7.55 -23.16
N ALA A 50 -33.14 8.16 -22.16
CA ALA A 50 -32.08 9.14 -22.42
C ALA A 50 -30.97 8.53 -23.30
N PRO A 51 -30.35 9.32 -24.19
CA PRO A 51 -29.25 8.83 -25.01
C PRO A 51 -28.07 8.45 -24.12
N VAL A 52 -27.70 7.16 -24.10
CA VAL A 52 -26.52 6.64 -23.40
C VAL A 52 -25.36 6.58 -24.38
N ALA A 53 -24.26 7.27 -24.06
CA ALA A 53 -23.05 7.19 -24.86
C ALA A 53 -22.40 5.80 -24.69
N THR A 54 -22.17 5.11 -25.82
CA THR A 54 -21.47 3.82 -25.87
C THR A 54 -20.36 3.91 -26.92
N LEU A 55 -19.22 3.29 -26.66
CA LEU A 55 -18.02 3.32 -27.52
C LEU A 55 -18.28 2.64 -28.87
N SER A 56 -19.04 1.55 -28.87
CA SER A 56 -19.38 0.74 -30.04
C SER A 56 -20.74 1.09 -30.66
N LYS A 57 -21.41 2.14 -30.17
CA LYS A 57 -22.78 2.53 -30.59
C LYS A 57 -23.76 1.36 -30.46
N GLY A 58 -23.69 0.64 -29.34
CA GLY A 58 -24.52 -0.52 -29.04
C GLY A 58 -24.17 -1.82 -29.78
N LYS A 59 -23.13 -1.83 -30.64
CA LYS A 59 -22.72 -3.03 -31.37
C LYS A 59 -22.34 -4.17 -30.41
N TYR A 60 -21.75 -3.85 -29.26
CA TYR A 60 -21.45 -4.77 -28.17
C TYR A 60 -22.19 -4.35 -26.90
N LEU A 61 -22.43 -5.31 -25.99
CA LEU A 61 -22.90 -5.02 -24.63
C LEU A 61 -21.69 -4.51 -23.82
N GLU A 62 -21.68 -3.21 -23.53
CA GLU A 62 -20.56 -2.52 -22.87
C GLU A 62 -20.76 -2.32 -21.37
N VAL A 63 -21.93 -2.72 -20.85
CA VAL A 63 -22.20 -2.70 -19.43
C VAL A 63 -22.07 -4.09 -18.84
N HIS A 64 -21.26 -4.17 -17.80
CA HIS A 64 -21.07 -5.36 -16.99
C HIS A 64 -21.98 -5.28 -15.74
N ASP A 65 -22.19 -6.40 -15.04
CA ASP A 65 -22.90 -6.46 -13.74
C ASP A 65 -24.43 -6.23 -13.74
N LEU A 66 -25.13 -6.58 -14.83
CA LEU A 66 -26.60 -6.54 -14.86
C LEU A 66 -27.27 -7.67 -14.06
N ASP A 67 -26.53 -8.75 -13.81
CA ASP A 67 -27.04 -9.94 -13.14
C ASP A 67 -26.71 -9.93 -11.65
N SER A 68 -27.63 -10.46 -10.84
CA SER A 68 -27.43 -10.62 -9.39
C SER A 68 -26.30 -11.60 -9.06
N ILE A 69 -25.94 -12.46 -10.02
CA ILE A 69 -24.85 -13.43 -9.93
C ILE A 69 -23.91 -13.17 -11.11
N VAL A 70 -22.67 -12.82 -10.81
CA VAL A 70 -21.61 -12.61 -11.80
C VAL A 70 -20.59 -13.73 -11.69
N THR A 71 -19.96 -14.05 -12.82
CA THR A 71 -18.92 -15.06 -12.88
C THR A 71 -17.55 -14.37 -12.84
N ILE A 72 -16.71 -14.74 -11.88
CA ILE A 72 -15.37 -14.18 -11.68
C ILE A 72 -14.40 -15.36 -11.62
N GLY A 73 -13.53 -15.51 -12.60
CA GLY A 73 -12.63 -16.67 -12.65
C GLY A 73 -13.42 -17.97 -12.82
N THR A 74 -13.14 -18.92 -11.95
CA THR A 74 -13.85 -20.21 -11.85
C THR A 74 -15.01 -20.20 -10.85
N SER A 75 -15.35 -19.06 -10.24
CA SER A 75 -16.38 -18.97 -9.19
C SER A 75 -17.52 -18.02 -9.58
N ARG A 76 -18.73 -18.32 -9.11
CA ARG A 76 -19.91 -17.46 -9.23
C ARG A 76 -20.11 -16.68 -7.95
N TRP A 77 -20.31 -15.38 -8.08
CA TRP A 77 -20.44 -14.43 -6.97
C TRP A 77 -21.78 -13.72 -7.01
N HIS A 78 -22.49 -13.69 -5.88
CA HIS A 78 -23.72 -12.92 -5.75
C HIS A 78 -23.42 -11.47 -5.37
N VAL A 79 -23.59 -10.52 -6.30
CA VAL A 79 -23.18 -9.11 -6.15
C VAL A 79 -23.84 -8.43 -4.93
N ASN A 80 -25.15 -8.61 -4.77
CA ASN A 80 -25.91 -7.98 -3.68
C ASN A 80 -25.63 -8.61 -2.29
N ASN A 81 -25.47 -9.93 -2.24
CA ASN A 81 -25.38 -10.67 -0.98
C ASN A 81 -23.94 -10.95 -0.54
N LYS A 82 -22.96 -10.60 -1.38
CA LYS A 82 -21.53 -10.80 -1.16
C LYS A 82 -21.14 -12.22 -0.76
N LYS A 83 -21.64 -13.21 -1.51
CA LYS A 83 -21.39 -14.64 -1.25
C LYS A 83 -21.02 -15.39 -2.53
N ILE A 84 -20.14 -16.37 -2.39
CA ILE A 84 -19.88 -17.36 -3.45
C ILE A 84 -21.10 -18.28 -3.53
N VAL A 85 -21.65 -18.42 -4.74
CA VAL A 85 -22.87 -19.19 -5.00
C VAL A 85 -22.58 -20.56 -5.62
N GLY A 86 -21.34 -20.78 -6.07
CA GLY A 86 -20.85 -22.05 -6.59
C GLY A 86 -19.73 -21.85 -7.59
N ASP A 87 -19.09 -22.94 -7.99
CA ASP A 87 -18.02 -22.91 -8.99
C ASP A 87 -18.56 -23.21 -10.39
N ILE A 88 -17.83 -22.74 -11.41
CA ILE A 88 -18.05 -23.14 -12.79
C ILE A 88 -17.57 -24.58 -12.92
N ILE A 89 -18.46 -25.47 -13.35
CA ILE A 89 -18.09 -26.82 -13.71
C ILE A 89 -17.47 -26.75 -15.11
N VAL A 90 -16.18 -27.08 -15.21
CA VAL A 90 -15.47 -27.20 -16.48
C VAL A 90 -16.10 -28.33 -17.28
N ASP A 91 -16.48 -28.06 -18.52
CA ASP A 91 -16.95 -29.10 -19.43
C ASP A 91 -15.75 -29.96 -19.87
N SER A 92 -15.59 -31.12 -19.22
CA SER A 92 -14.50 -32.05 -19.51
C SER A 92 -14.60 -32.69 -20.92
N LEU A 93 -15.72 -32.54 -21.63
CA LEU A 93 -15.92 -33.12 -22.96
C LEU A 93 -15.50 -32.17 -24.09
N ASN A 94 -15.22 -30.91 -23.78
CA ASN A 94 -14.77 -29.93 -24.76
C ASN A 94 -13.46 -29.27 -24.31
N ILE A 95 -12.34 -29.76 -24.82
CA ILE A 95 -10.99 -29.29 -24.50
C ILE A 95 -10.76 -27.82 -24.88
N ASP A 96 -11.55 -27.30 -25.83
CA ASP A 96 -11.49 -25.90 -26.28
C ASP A 96 -12.56 -25.01 -25.59
N ALA A 97 -13.42 -25.57 -24.74
CA ALA A 97 -14.35 -24.79 -23.93
C ALA A 97 -13.58 -24.10 -22.80
N GLN A 98 -13.01 -22.93 -23.09
CA GLN A 98 -12.59 -22.01 -22.04
C GLN A 98 -13.82 -21.69 -21.17
N PRO A 99 -13.79 -21.94 -19.85
CA PRO A 99 -14.87 -21.49 -18.98
C PRO A 99 -15.00 -19.96 -19.14
N ILE A 100 -16.23 -19.48 -19.33
CA ILE A 100 -16.50 -18.03 -19.36
C ILE A 100 -16.08 -17.47 -18.02
N GLY A 101 -14.94 -16.77 -17.97
CA GLY A 101 -14.34 -16.26 -16.74
C GLY A 101 -12.87 -16.62 -16.55
N ASP A 102 -12.29 -17.51 -17.37
CA ASP A 102 -10.92 -17.95 -17.14
C ASP A 102 -9.84 -17.00 -17.70
N ALA A 103 -8.80 -16.84 -16.87
CA ALA A 103 -7.44 -16.38 -17.13
C ALA A 103 -7.15 -14.88 -17.40
N PRO A 104 -7.40 -13.98 -16.42
CA PRO A 104 -6.22 -13.58 -15.65
C PRO A 104 -6.50 -13.22 -14.18
N GLY A 105 -5.60 -13.61 -13.28
CA GLY A 105 -5.53 -13.08 -11.90
C GLY A 105 -5.12 -11.61 -11.89
N ARG A 106 -6.01 -10.74 -12.38
CA ARG A 106 -5.85 -9.31 -12.60
C ARG A 106 -7.15 -8.60 -12.27
N TRP A 107 -7.06 -7.32 -11.97
CA TRP A 107 -8.24 -6.48 -11.79
C TRP A 107 -8.97 -6.27 -13.12
N ILE A 108 -10.30 -6.16 -13.08
CA ILE A 108 -11.15 -5.92 -14.27
C ILE A 108 -11.20 -4.43 -14.67
N SER A 109 -10.74 -3.55 -13.79
CA SER A 109 -10.63 -2.11 -13.99
C SER A 109 -9.23 -1.64 -13.56
N PRO A 110 -8.70 -0.53 -14.13
CA PRO A 110 -7.45 0.07 -13.65
C PRO A 110 -7.53 0.41 -12.16
N ASP A 111 -6.48 0.10 -11.43
CA ASP A 111 -6.27 0.52 -10.03
C ASP A 111 -6.26 2.07 -9.96
N PRO A 112 -7.09 2.70 -9.11
CA PRO A 112 -7.08 4.14 -8.86
C PRO A 112 -5.71 4.70 -8.42
N LEU A 113 -4.83 3.88 -7.84
CA LEU A 113 -3.46 4.24 -7.43
C LEU A 113 -2.40 3.85 -8.45
N SER A 114 -2.77 3.50 -9.69
CA SER A 114 -1.81 3.05 -10.72
C SER A 114 -0.70 4.06 -11.02
N GLU A 115 -0.93 5.36 -10.84
CA GLU A 115 0.11 6.40 -11.03
C GLU A 115 1.22 6.33 -9.97
N GLU A 116 0.93 5.80 -8.77
CA GLU A 116 1.91 5.61 -7.69
C GLU A 116 2.78 4.36 -7.92
N PHE A 117 2.40 3.49 -8.86
CA PHE A 117 3.09 2.23 -9.18
C PHE A 117 3.48 2.15 -10.67
N PRO A 118 4.30 3.09 -11.19
CA PRO A 118 4.59 3.20 -12.62
C PRO A 118 5.30 1.97 -13.20
N SER A 119 5.96 1.16 -12.36
CA SER A 119 6.61 -0.09 -12.76
C SER A 119 5.67 -1.29 -12.84
N TRP A 120 4.40 -1.14 -12.41
CA TRP A 120 3.41 -2.20 -12.39
C TRP A 120 2.27 -1.91 -13.34
N SER A 121 1.68 -2.97 -13.89
CA SER A 121 0.47 -2.82 -14.69
C SER A 121 -0.65 -2.24 -13.82
N PRO A 122 -1.48 -1.30 -14.34
CA PRO A 122 -2.66 -0.81 -13.62
C PRO A 122 -3.69 -1.91 -13.30
N TYR A 123 -3.50 -3.13 -13.81
CA TYR A 123 -4.37 -4.29 -13.56
C TYR A 123 -3.69 -5.37 -12.71
N ASN A 124 -2.57 -5.05 -12.08
CA ASN A 124 -1.80 -5.97 -11.24
C ASN A 124 -2.60 -6.43 -10.01
N MET A 125 -2.71 -7.74 -9.78
CA MET A 125 -3.31 -8.30 -8.56
C MET A 125 -2.20 -8.67 -7.57
N CYS A 126 -2.20 -8.08 -6.37
CA CYS A 126 -1.29 -8.46 -5.27
C CYS A 126 0.21 -8.49 -5.69
N TYR A 127 0.66 -7.56 -6.54
CA TYR A 127 2.03 -7.53 -7.10
C TYR A 127 2.44 -8.83 -7.82
N ASN A 128 1.47 -9.47 -8.49
CA ASN A 128 1.58 -10.79 -9.10
C ASN A 128 2.00 -11.90 -8.12
N ASN A 129 1.83 -11.70 -6.81
CA ASN A 129 2.13 -12.68 -5.78
C ASN A 129 1.02 -12.74 -4.70
N PRO A 130 -0.16 -13.30 -5.04
CA PRO A 130 -1.30 -13.42 -4.13
C PRO A 130 -1.10 -14.42 -2.98
N ILE A 131 -0.03 -15.22 -3.01
CA ILE A 131 0.36 -16.08 -1.89
C ILE A 131 0.97 -15.24 -0.75
N LYS A 132 1.69 -14.17 -1.12
CA LYS A 132 2.42 -13.30 -0.18
C LYS A 132 1.62 -12.07 0.23
N PHE A 133 0.97 -11.43 -0.74
CA PHE A 133 0.27 -10.17 -0.57
C PHE A 133 -1.24 -10.38 -0.66
N VAL A 134 -1.96 -9.63 0.16
CA VAL A 134 -3.42 -9.54 0.11
C VAL A 134 -3.73 -8.07 -0.12
N ASP A 135 -4.51 -7.79 -1.16
CA ASP A 135 -4.97 -6.47 -1.57
C ASP A 135 -6.48 -6.40 -1.28
N PRO A 136 -6.88 -5.97 -0.07
CA PRO A 136 -8.25 -6.15 0.42
C PRO A 136 -9.28 -5.28 -0.29
N ASP A 137 -8.86 -4.14 -0.82
CA ASP A 137 -9.71 -3.15 -1.50
C ASP A 137 -9.32 -2.85 -2.95
N GLY A 138 -8.25 -3.47 -3.45
CA GLY A 138 -7.80 -3.37 -4.84
C GLY A 138 -6.93 -2.15 -5.15
N ARG A 139 -6.14 -1.68 -4.17
CA ARG A 139 -5.35 -0.45 -4.23
C ARG A 139 -3.90 -0.59 -3.75
N ALA A 140 -3.64 -1.35 -2.68
CA ALA A 140 -2.29 -1.60 -2.14
C ALA A 140 -2.27 -2.78 -1.14
N ALA A 141 -1.09 -3.39 -0.92
CA ALA A 141 -0.91 -4.43 0.09
C ALA A 141 -0.54 -3.84 1.47
N ASP A 142 -1.33 -4.17 2.51
CA ASP A 142 -1.32 -3.52 3.84
C ASP A 142 -0.38 -4.11 4.92
N ASP A 143 -0.05 -3.30 5.93
CA ASP A 143 0.99 -3.43 6.96
C ASP A 143 0.56 -3.04 8.41
N TRP A 144 1.46 -2.45 9.25
CA TRP A 144 1.54 -2.50 10.74
C TRP A 144 0.55 -3.44 11.46
N ARG A 145 1.08 -4.53 12.03
CA ARG A 145 0.32 -5.59 12.69
C ARG A 145 0.54 -5.63 14.21
N ASN A 146 -0.44 -6.14 14.94
CA ASN A 146 -0.29 -6.55 16.34
C ASN A 146 0.26 -7.98 16.43
N ALA A 147 0.51 -8.47 17.65
CA ALA A 147 1.02 -9.82 17.92
C ALA A 147 0.14 -10.96 17.39
N GLN A 148 -1.14 -10.68 17.11
CA GLN A 148 -2.07 -11.63 16.50
C GLN A 148 -2.12 -11.51 14.97
N GLY A 149 -1.23 -10.73 14.36
CA GLY A 149 -1.16 -10.48 12.91
C GLY A 149 -2.28 -9.59 12.37
N GLN A 150 -3.05 -8.92 13.23
CA GLN A 150 -4.16 -8.07 12.84
C GLN A 150 -3.67 -6.64 12.56
N GLN A 151 -4.25 -5.99 11.55
CA GLN A 151 -3.87 -4.63 11.17
C GLN A 151 -4.19 -3.63 12.28
N VAL A 152 -3.21 -2.83 12.68
CA VAL A 152 -3.32 -1.81 13.73
C VAL A 152 -3.75 -0.47 13.14
N TYR A 153 -3.21 -0.10 11.98
CA TYR A 153 -3.54 1.14 11.29
C TYR A 153 -3.89 0.87 9.83
N ASP A 154 -5.00 1.44 9.38
CA ASP A 154 -5.42 1.44 7.98
C ASP A 154 -5.09 2.81 7.38
N PRO A 155 -4.09 2.93 6.49
CA PRO A 155 -3.73 4.20 5.87
C PRO A 155 -4.79 4.71 4.88
N ASN A 156 -5.64 3.83 4.36
CA ASN A 156 -6.64 4.13 3.33
C ASN A 156 -8.01 4.52 3.91
N ALA A 157 -8.22 4.29 5.20
CA ALA A 157 -9.41 4.70 5.91
C ALA A 157 -9.69 6.20 5.74
N ASN A 158 -10.98 6.57 5.81
CA ASN A 158 -11.45 7.95 5.68
C ASN A 158 -10.99 8.65 4.39
N GLY A 159 -10.86 7.91 3.29
CA GLY A 159 -10.44 8.46 2.00
C GLY A 159 -8.95 8.81 1.95
N GLY A 160 -8.10 7.96 2.53
CA GLY A 160 -6.65 8.14 2.55
C GLY A 160 -6.12 9.04 3.68
N GLN A 161 -6.97 9.44 4.62
CA GLN A 161 -6.52 10.16 5.83
C GLN A 161 -5.93 9.22 6.89
N GLY A 162 -6.28 7.94 6.78
CA GLY A 162 -5.90 6.87 7.66
C GLY A 162 -6.64 6.88 9.00
N ALA A 163 -6.72 5.70 9.62
CA ALA A 163 -7.33 5.51 10.93
C ALA A 163 -6.77 4.27 11.62
N TYR A 164 -6.74 4.31 12.96
CA TYR A 164 -6.53 3.11 13.74
C TYR A 164 -7.72 2.17 13.60
N THR A 165 -7.46 0.89 13.45
CA THR A 165 -8.50 -0.13 13.36
C THR A 165 -9.07 -0.44 14.75
N LYS A 166 -10.09 -1.30 14.80
CA LYS A 166 -10.61 -1.85 16.06
C LYS A 166 -9.61 -2.74 16.82
N TYR A 167 -8.53 -3.17 16.18
CA TYR A 167 -7.50 -4.04 16.77
C TYR A 167 -6.36 -3.27 17.41
N ALA A 168 -6.28 -1.96 17.17
CA ALA A 168 -5.30 -1.09 17.82
C ALA A 168 -5.62 -0.92 19.31
N THR A 169 -4.66 -1.28 20.15
CA THR A 169 -4.72 -1.06 21.58
C THR A 169 -4.58 0.44 21.91
N ALA A 170 -4.83 0.81 23.17
CA ALA A 170 -4.57 2.17 23.63
C ALA A 170 -3.08 2.55 23.50
N GLN A 171 -2.19 1.58 23.73
CA GLN A 171 -0.74 1.77 23.65
C GLN A 171 -0.27 1.96 22.21
N ASP A 172 -0.81 1.20 21.25
CA ASP A 172 -0.51 1.39 19.82
C ASP A 172 -0.87 2.81 19.39
N LYS A 173 -2.06 3.28 19.78
CA LYS A 173 -2.54 4.64 19.47
C LYS A 173 -1.65 5.69 20.12
N GLU A 174 -1.26 5.48 21.36
CA GLU A 174 -0.41 6.41 22.11
C GLU A 174 0.97 6.56 21.46
N PHE A 175 1.66 5.45 21.19
CA PHE A 175 2.99 5.47 20.60
C PHE A 175 2.98 5.84 19.12
N GLY A 176 2.00 5.34 18.35
CA GLY A 176 1.82 5.72 16.95
C GLY A 176 1.57 7.23 16.81
N ASN A 177 0.69 7.81 17.63
CA ASN A 177 0.45 9.26 17.61
C ASN A 177 1.64 10.05 18.12
N ALA A 178 2.34 9.57 19.16
CA ALA A 178 3.53 10.24 19.65
C ALA A 178 4.63 10.26 18.58
N LEU A 179 4.86 9.15 17.88
CA LEU A 179 5.82 9.07 16.78
C LEU A 179 5.41 9.97 15.61
N LYS A 180 4.15 9.89 15.16
CA LYS A 180 3.61 10.74 14.08
C LYS A 180 3.76 12.24 14.39
N ASN A 181 3.63 12.61 15.67
CA ASN A 181 3.75 13.99 16.13
C ASN A 181 5.16 14.38 16.60
N SER A 182 6.17 13.55 16.39
CA SER A 182 7.54 13.81 16.88
C SER A 182 8.45 14.49 15.84
N GLY A 183 7.90 15.42 15.07
CA GLY A 183 8.60 16.12 13.98
C GLY A 183 8.50 15.40 12.64
N GLU A 184 9.11 15.99 11.61
CA GLU A 184 9.06 15.45 10.23
C GLU A 184 9.70 14.06 10.15
N ARG A 185 10.80 13.84 10.88
CA ARG A 185 11.47 12.54 10.91
C ARG A 185 10.58 11.46 11.52
N GLY A 186 9.95 11.76 12.65
CA GLY A 186 9.00 10.86 13.31
C GLY A 186 7.79 10.54 12.43
N ALA A 187 7.17 11.57 11.83
CA ALA A 187 6.06 11.41 10.88
C ALA A 187 6.45 10.54 9.68
N SER A 188 7.64 10.76 9.11
CA SER A 188 8.15 9.95 8.00
C SER A 188 8.33 8.48 8.39
N ARG A 189 8.78 8.19 9.62
CA ARG A 189 8.92 6.82 10.13
C ARG A 189 7.58 6.17 10.42
N PHE A 190 6.64 6.91 11.00
CA PHE A 190 5.26 6.44 11.14
C PHE A 190 4.67 6.07 9.78
N ASN A 191 4.81 6.93 8.76
CA ASN A 191 4.33 6.63 7.41
C ASN A 191 5.02 5.39 6.83
N SER A 192 6.34 5.26 7.01
CA SER A 192 7.09 4.08 6.54
C SER A 192 6.65 2.78 7.21
N LEU A 193 6.15 2.86 8.45
CA LEU A 193 5.63 1.73 9.22
C LEU A 193 4.20 1.31 8.81
N VAL A 194 3.38 2.27 8.37
CA VAL A 194 1.97 2.07 7.99
C VAL A 194 1.71 2.08 6.47
N THR A 195 2.78 2.11 5.67
CA THR A 195 2.75 1.81 4.22
C THR A 195 3.85 0.83 3.78
N SER A 196 4.50 0.15 4.71
CA SER A 196 5.52 -0.87 4.51
C SER A 196 5.01 -2.05 3.67
N LYS A 197 5.91 -2.67 2.91
CA LYS A 197 5.65 -3.95 2.24
C LYS A 197 5.93 -5.16 3.15
N THR A 198 6.65 -4.91 4.25
CA THR A 198 7.00 -5.90 5.27
C THR A 198 5.89 -5.95 6.31
N LYS A 199 5.47 -7.14 6.73
CA LYS A 199 4.54 -7.27 7.86
C LYS A 199 5.29 -7.00 9.15
N ILE A 200 5.14 -5.80 9.68
CA ILE A 200 5.83 -5.36 10.90
C ILE A 200 4.89 -5.54 12.09
N GLU A 201 5.27 -6.43 13.01
CA GLU A 201 4.66 -6.58 14.32
C GLU A 201 5.36 -5.65 15.31
N VAL A 202 4.61 -4.95 16.16
CA VAL A 202 5.19 -4.07 17.18
C VAL A 202 4.64 -4.45 18.56
N GLU A 203 5.53 -4.67 19.51
CA GLU A 203 5.20 -4.89 20.92
C GLU A 203 5.90 -3.85 21.81
N PHE A 204 5.17 -3.33 22.80
CA PHE A 204 5.67 -2.34 23.74
C PHE A 204 5.69 -2.93 25.16
N HIS A 205 6.89 -3.23 25.64
CA HIS A 205 7.12 -3.85 26.95
C HIS A 205 7.22 -2.80 28.04
N THR A 206 6.31 -2.86 29.02
CA THR A 206 6.23 -1.85 30.10
C THR A 206 6.85 -2.31 31.42
N ASN A 207 7.03 -3.62 31.60
CA ASN A 207 7.44 -4.25 32.86
C ASN A 207 8.87 -4.81 32.80
N ASP A 208 9.81 -4.03 32.28
CA ASP A 208 11.20 -4.48 32.14
C ASP A 208 12.06 -4.10 33.35
N SER A 209 13.03 -4.97 33.64
CA SER A 209 14.06 -4.77 34.65
C SER A 209 15.44 -4.72 34.02
N ASN A 210 16.29 -3.77 34.43
CA ASN A 210 17.68 -3.70 33.99
C ASN A 210 18.40 -5.00 34.39
N THR A 211 18.84 -5.78 33.41
CA THR A 211 19.51 -7.07 33.61
C THR A 211 20.98 -6.94 33.99
N GLY A 212 21.51 -5.71 34.12
CA GLY A 212 22.89 -5.44 34.48
C GLY A 212 23.90 -5.60 33.32
N LEU A 213 23.42 -5.88 32.11
CA LEU A 213 24.24 -6.06 30.90
C LEU A 213 24.16 -4.88 29.91
N GLY A 214 23.58 -3.75 30.32
CA GLY A 214 23.38 -2.55 29.51
C GLY A 214 21.90 -2.23 29.27
N TYR A 215 21.63 -1.04 28.73
CA TYR A 215 20.27 -0.58 28.43
C TYR A 215 19.88 -0.99 27.01
N GLN A 216 19.13 -2.07 26.86
CA GLN A 216 18.46 -2.39 25.60
C GLN A 216 17.11 -1.66 25.55
N LEU A 217 17.01 -0.66 24.69
CA LEU A 217 15.81 0.19 24.57
C LEU A 217 14.82 -0.34 23.53
N GLY A 218 15.33 -1.03 22.52
CA GLY A 218 14.55 -1.64 21.45
C GLY A 218 15.28 -2.82 20.83
N TYR A 219 14.54 -3.60 20.05
CA TYR A 219 15.09 -4.66 19.23
C TYR A 219 14.19 -4.91 18.02
N THR A 220 14.80 -5.17 16.87
CA THR A 220 14.09 -5.63 15.69
C THR A 220 14.54 -7.04 15.33
N ASP A 221 13.63 -8.00 15.20
CA ASP A 221 13.90 -9.35 14.70
C ASP A 221 13.25 -9.54 13.32
N ILE A 222 14.06 -9.88 12.32
CA ILE A 222 13.58 -10.24 10.97
C ILE A 222 13.19 -11.71 10.85
N GLY A 223 13.31 -12.50 11.92
CA GLY A 223 13.03 -13.94 11.92
C GLY A 223 14.08 -14.78 11.17
N SER A 224 13.60 -15.87 10.55
CA SER A 224 14.42 -16.87 9.86
C SER A 224 14.13 -16.92 8.36
N GLU A 225 15.06 -17.48 7.58
CA GLU A 225 14.89 -17.78 6.16
C GLU A 225 13.57 -18.56 5.92
N GLY A 226 12.77 -18.12 4.95
CA GLY A 226 11.50 -18.74 4.56
C GLY A 226 10.29 -18.41 5.45
N ASN A 227 10.49 -17.72 6.58
CA ASN A 227 9.37 -17.27 7.44
C ASN A 227 9.38 -15.76 7.71
N GLY A 228 10.56 -15.16 7.87
CA GLY A 228 10.73 -13.73 8.11
C GLY A 228 11.47 -13.00 6.99
N TYR A 229 12.37 -13.69 6.27
CA TYR A 229 12.99 -13.15 5.06
C TYR A 229 13.28 -14.25 4.04
N THR A 230 13.50 -13.85 2.78
CA THR A 230 13.88 -14.73 1.67
C THR A 230 15.13 -14.21 0.98
N THR A 231 16.15 -15.06 0.83
CA THR A 231 17.31 -14.78 -0.02
C THR A 231 16.99 -15.13 -1.46
N ASN A 232 17.02 -14.13 -2.33
CA ASN A 232 16.79 -14.30 -3.76
C ASN A 232 18.03 -14.93 -4.43
N SER A 233 17.85 -15.48 -5.63
CA SER A 233 18.92 -16.12 -6.40
C SER A 233 20.10 -15.22 -6.73
N ASP A 234 19.90 -13.90 -6.75
CA ASP A 234 20.93 -12.88 -6.95
C ASP A 234 21.64 -12.45 -5.65
N GLY A 235 21.30 -13.06 -4.51
CA GLY A 235 21.82 -12.71 -3.18
C GLY A 235 21.20 -11.45 -2.57
N SER A 236 20.18 -10.85 -3.20
CA SER A 236 19.35 -9.83 -2.56
C SER A 236 18.42 -10.45 -1.51
N ILE A 237 18.00 -9.66 -0.52
CA ILE A 237 17.16 -10.15 0.58
C ILE A 237 15.83 -9.42 0.53
N THR A 238 14.76 -10.19 0.57
CA THR A 238 13.40 -9.67 0.74
C THR A 238 12.98 -9.92 2.18
N VAL A 239 12.62 -8.86 2.91
CA VAL A 239 12.07 -9.00 4.26
C VAL A 239 10.55 -9.20 4.13
N ASP A 240 10.05 -10.30 4.67
CA ASP A 240 8.65 -10.70 4.61
C ASP A 240 7.91 -10.28 5.89
N LYS A 241 8.57 -10.43 7.03
CA LYS A 241 8.08 -10.06 8.36
C LYS A 241 9.21 -9.49 9.22
N ALA A 242 8.86 -8.58 10.11
CA ALA A 242 9.75 -8.14 11.18
C ALA A 242 8.94 -7.98 12.47
N LYS A 243 9.56 -8.23 13.61
CA LYS A 243 9.02 -7.93 14.93
C LYS A 243 9.86 -6.82 15.55
N ILE A 244 9.22 -5.78 16.06
CA ILE A 244 9.85 -4.69 16.80
C ILE A 244 9.40 -4.80 18.25
N ASP A 245 10.35 -4.93 19.15
CA ASP A 245 10.15 -4.89 20.59
C ASP A 245 10.69 -3.56 21.13
N ILE A 246 9.84 -2.78 21.80
CA ILE A 246 10.22 -1.52 22.45
C ILE A 246 10.13 -1.68 23.96
N TYR A 247 11.26 -1.56 24.65
CA TYR A 247 11.39 -1.77 26.09
C TYR A 247 11.17 -0.46 26.85
N VAL A 248 9.91 -0.06 27.01
CA VAL A 248 9.47 1.16 27.68
C VAL A 248 9.90 1.16 29.15
N GLY A 249 9.86 0.00 29.82
CA GLY A 249 10.34 -0.14 31.20
C GLY A 249 11.83 0.19 31.31
N THR A 250 12.66 -0.37 30.42
CA THR A 250 14.09 -0.09 30.37
C THR A 250 14.38 1.36 30.02
N ALA A 251 13.61 1.99 29.13
CA ALA A 251 13.75 3.40 28.81
C ALA A 251 13.49 4.32 30.01
N ASN A 252 12.52 3.98 30.86
CA ASN A 252 12.27 4.71 32.12
C ASN A 252 13.46 4.60 33.08
N ILE A 253 14.03 3.40 33.22
CA ILE A 253 15.22 3.19 34.07
C ILE A 253 16.42 3.94 33.50
N PHE A 254 16.64 3.88 32.19
CA PHE A 254 17.72 4.59 31.51
C PHE A 254 17.66 6.10 31.77
N VAL A 255 16.50 6.73 31.56
CA VAL A 255 16.34 8.18 31.79
C VAL A 255 16.58 8.54 33.26
N LYS A 256 16.11 7.72 34.20
CA LYS A 256 16.34 7.92 35.63
C LYS A 256 17.84 7.84 35.95
N ASP A 257 18.51 6.79 35.51
CA ASP A 257 19.92 6.56 35.83
C ASP A 257 20.84 7.56 35.08
N LEU A 258 20.43 8.04 33.90
CA LEU A 258 21.09 9.13 33.20
C LEU A 258 21.03 10.44 34.02
N LYS A 259 19.86 10.76 34.59
CA LYS A 259 19.66 11.93 35.48
C LYS A 259 20.43 11.79 36.79
N ASP A 260 20.56 10.57 37.30
CA ASP A 260 21.36 10.25 38.48
C ASP A 260 22.88 10.25 38.20
N GLY A 261 23.31 10.42 36.95
CA GLY A 261 24.74 10.39 36.57
C GLY A 261 25.38 8.98 36.61
N LYS A 262 24.56 7.92 36.51
CA LYS A 262 25.00 6.50 36.59
C LYS A 262 25.24 5.87 35.23
N VAL A 263 25.04 6.59 34.14
CA VAL A 263 25.22 6.12 32.78
C VAL A 263 26.58 6.58 32.26
N ASP A 264 27.45 5.63 31.92
CA ASP A 264 28.71 5.90 31.22
C ASP A 264 28.47 5.92 29.70
N LEU A 265 28.80 7.03 29.06
CA LEU A 265 28.66 7.27 27.62
C LEU A 265 30.00 7.32 26.88
N SER A 266 31.12 7.01 27.56
CA SER A 266 32.47 7.11 26.99
C SER A 266 32.69 6.20 25.77
N GLY A 267 31.99 5.07 25.70
CA GLY A 267 31.99 4.15 24.56
C GLY A 267 30.86 4.38 23.54
N SER A 268 30.01 5.39 23.74
CA SER A 268 28.85 5.66 22.88
C SER A 268 29.18 6.49 21.65
N THR A 269 28.35 6.40 20.60
CA THR A 269 28.50 7.21 19.40
C THR A 269 28.15 8.68 19.65
N GLN A 270 28.59 9.58 18.77
CA GLN A 270 28.24 11.01 18.84
C GLN A 270 26.72 11.23 18.94
N TYR A 271 25.91 10.52 18.14
CA TYR A 271 24.46 10.66 18.15
C TYR A 271 23.81 10.19 19.45
N GLN A 272 24.36 9.15 20.08
CA GLN A 272 23.93 8.67 21.39
C GLN A 272 24.27 9.69 22.49
N GLN A 273 25.46 10.27 22.46
CA GLN A 273 25.88 11.33 23.38
C GLN A 273 25.01 12.59 23.21
N GLU A 274 24.74 13.01 21.98
CA GLU A 274 23.83 14.12 21.68
C GLU A 274 22.39 13.84 22.14
N GLY A 275 21.91 12.61 21.93
CA GLY A 275 20.60 12.17 22.40
C GLY A 275 20.50 12.24 23.93
N ALA A 276 21.49 11.71 24.64
CA ALA A 276 21.57 11.78 26.11
C ALA A 276 21.60 13.23 26.62
N LYS A 277 22.39 14.11 25.98
CA LYS A 277 22.39 15.55 26.29
C LYS A 277 21.01 16.17 26.09
N THR A 278 20.36 15.88 24.96
CA THR A 278 19.01 16.39 24.65
C THR A 278 17.99 15.95 25.69
N ILE A 279 18.06 14.69 26.16
CA ILE A 279 17.21 14.15 27.22
C ILE A 279 17.39 14.93 28.53
N MET A 280 18.65 15.18 28.91
CA MET A 280 18.99 15.88 30.15
C MET A 280 18.56 17.35 30.12
N ASP A 281 18.94 18.08 29.06
CA ASP A 281 18.71 19.51 28.94
C ASP A 281 17.21 19.88 28.86
N ASN A 282 16.39 18.98 28.33
CA ASN A 282 14.96 19.21 28.08
C ASN A 282 14.04 18.39 28.99
N ASN A 283 14.61 17.76 30.03
CA ASN A 283 13.89 16.92 30.99
C ASN A 283 12.95 15.90 30.32
N LEU A 284 13.44 15.23 29.26
CA LEU A 284 12.64 14.21 28.56
C LEU A 284 12.38 13.00 29.46
N THR A 285 11.32 12.27 29.13
CA THR A 285 10.82 11.10 29.87
C THR A 285 11.23 9.80 29.19
N GLY A 286 11.15 8.67 29.91
CA GLY A 286 11.41 7.36 29.29
C GLY A 286 10.44 7.04 28.15
N LYS A 287 9.21 7.57 28.18
CA LYS A 287 8.28 7.49 27.04
C LYS A 287 8.82 8.23 25.81
N ASP A 288 9.36 9.44 25.98
CA ASP A 288 9.94 10.21 24.85
C ASP A 288 11.12 9.45 24.23
N VAL A 289 11.94 8.82 25.07
CA VAL A 289 13.03 7.93 24.63
C VAL A 289 12.48 6.72 23.89
N ALA A 290 11.48 6.04 24.42
CA ALA A 290 10.86 4.89 23.78
C ALA A 290 10.23 5.25 22.42
N VAL A 291 9.66 6.46 22.26
CA VAL A 291 9.15 6.94 20.97
C VAL A 291 10.29 7.17 19.96
N ALA A 292 11.41 7.75 20.40
CA ALA A 292 12.59 7.92 19.57
C ALA A 292 13.21 6.57 19.16
N THR A 293 13.28 5.61 20.10
CA THR A 293 13.69 4.23 19.84
C THR A 293 12.73 3.57 18.87
N PHE A 294 11.42 3.78 18.99
CA PHE A 294 10.46 3.21 18.05
C PHE A 294 10.73 3.67 16.60
N GLY A 295 11.00 4.97 16.40
CA GLY A 295 11.43 5.48 15.10
C GLY A 295 12.73 4.86 14.59
N HIS A 296 13.68 4.58 15.48
CA HIS A 296 14.95 3.92 15.19
C HIS A 296 14.75 2.47 14.74
N GLU A 297 13.97 1.68 15.47
CA GLU A 297 13.68 0.28 15.15
C GLU A 297 12.98 0.11 13.80
N ILE A 298 12.12 1.06 13.40
CA ILE A 298 11.50 1.05 12.06
C ILE A 298 12.57 1.07 10.97
N ASP A 299 13.66 1.82 11.14
CA ASP A 299 14.77 1.84 10.17
C ASP A 299 15.50 0.48 10.10
N HIS A 300 15.31 -0.44 11.05
CA HIS A 300 15.86 -1.81 10.99
C HIS A 300 15.03 -2.80 10.17
N THR A 301 13.82 -2.45 9.75
CA THR A 301 12.90 -3.37 9.04
C THR A 301 13.18 -3.52 7.53
N ASN A 302 14.38 -3.15 7.07
CA ASN A 302 14.74 -3.12 5.65
C ASN A 302 15.77 -4.20 5.25
N ALA A 303 15.93 -4.42 3.95
CA ALA A 303 16.80 -5.46 3.39
C ALA A 303 18.30 -5.32 3.75
N ASN A 304 18.81 -4.09 3.92
CA ASN A 304 20.22 -3.87 4.30
C ASN A 304 20.46 -4.28 5.75
N ASN A 305 19.52 -3.95 6.64
CA ASN A 305 19.54 -4.36 8.03
C ASN A 305 19.23 -5.86 8.20
N ALA A 306 18.48 -6.45 7.28
CA ALA A 306 18.33 -7.91 7.23
C ALA A 306 19.65 -8.63 6.92
N LYS A 307 20.39 -8.17 5.90
CA LYS A 307 21.70 -8.72 5.52
C LYS A 307 22.70 -8.69 6.68
N MET A 308 22.66 -7.64 7.48
CA MET A 308 23.45 -7.47 8.70
C MET A 308 23.14 -8.54 9.73
N GLN A 309 21.89 -8.66 10.17
CA GLN A 309 21.50 -9.62 11.21
C GLN A 309 21.82 -11.05 10.81
N ILE A 310 21.70 -11.38 9.52
CA ILE A 310 22.07 -12.70 9.00
C ILE A 310 23.58 -12.93 9.11
N ARG A 311 24.41 -11.90 8.81
CA ARG A 311 25.86 -11.98 8.98
C ARG A 311 26.26 -12.11 10.46
N GLU A 312 25.61 -11.37 11.35
CA GLU A 312 25.84 -11.46 12.80
C GLU A 312 25.50 -12.84 13.35
N LYS A 313 24.31 -13.37 13.01
CA LYS A 313 23.90 -14.74 13.35
C LYS A 313 24.89 -15.78 12.82
N ALA A 314 25.56 -15.52 11.69
CA ALA A 314 26.58 -16.37 11.10
C ALA A 314 28.01 -16.10 11.60
N GLY A 315 28.22 -15.19 12.56
CA GLY A 315 29.54 -14.83 13.10
C GLY A 315 30.46 -14.13 12.09
N LYS A 316 29.90 -13.52 11.05
CA LYS A 316 30.66 -12.85 9.97
C LYS A 316 30.78 -11.34 10.24
N PRO A 317 31.88 -10.69 9.82
CA PRO A 317 32.05 -9.25 9.97
C PRO A 317 30.93 -8.44 9.30
N THR A 318 30.43 -7.43 10.00
CA THR A 318 29.39 -6.48 9.56
C THR A 318 29.97 -5.13 9.12
N THR A 319 31.30 -4.99 9.13
CA THR A 319 32.03 -3.77 8.78
C THR A 319 31.63 -3.25 7.39
N GLY A 320 31.24 -1.96 7.34
CA GLY A 320 30.90 -1.25 6.10
C GLY A 320 29.41 -1.24 5.71
N LEU A 321 28.52 -1.85 6.50
CA LEU A 321 27.09 -1.91 6.18
C LEU A 321 26.28 -0.71 6.69
N GLY A 322 26.86 0.16 7.54
CA GLY A 322 26.27 1.46 7.93
C GLY A 322 24.90 1.39 8.63
N SER A 323 24.56 0.22 9.18
CA SER A 323 23.23 -0.14 9.67
C SER A 323 22.71 0.74 10.80
N GLU A 324 23.60 1.18 11.68
CA GLU A 324 23.28 1.91 12.91
C GLU A 324 23.28 3.42 12.71
N LEU A 325 23.94 3.93 11.66
CA LEU A 325 24.09 5.37 11.49
C LEU A 325 22.73 6.04 11.23
N THR A 326 21.94 5.49 10.30
CA THR A 326 20.63 6.06 9.95
C THR A 326 19.62 5.95 11.10
N PRO A 327 19.46 4.79 11.75
CA PRO A 327 18.63 4.66 12.95
C PRO A 327 19.07 5.61 14.08
N GLN A 328 20.37 5.75 14.35
CA GLN A 328 20.86 6.65 15.40
C GLN A 328 20.56 8.13 15.08
N ILE A 329 20.73 8.54 13.82
CA ILE A 329 20.31 9.86 13.34
C ILE A 329 18.80 10.04 13.54
N THR A 330 17.99 9.04 13.21
CA THR A 330 16.54 9.06 13.39
C THR A 330 16.16 9.27 14.85
N SER A 331 16.66 8.45 15.78
CA SER A 331 16.38 8.62 17.21
C SER A 331 16.85 9.97 17.75
N SER A 332 18.05 10.41 17.39
CA SER A 332 18.60 11.69 17.86
C SER A 332 17.78 12.88 17.35
N THR A 333 17.34 12.83 16.10
CA THR A 333 16.48 13.87 15.50
C THR A 333 15.11 13.90 16.15
N ILE A 334 14.48 12.74 16.35
CA ILE A 334 13.17 12.64 17.03
C ILE A 334 13.25 13.21 18.44
N LEU A 335 14.30 12.90 19.22
CA LEU A 335 14.50 13.48 20.55
C LEU A 335 14.59 15.01 20.52
N LYS A 336 15.35 15.56 19.56
CA LYS A 336 15.49 17.02 19.37
C LYS A 336 14.15 17.66 18.99
N ASP A 337 13.35 17.03 18.15
CA ASP A 337 12.06 17.57 17.73
C ASP A 337 10.98 17.45 18.83
N ILE A 338 11.03 16.40 19.65
CA ILE A 338 10.21 16.31 20.87
C ILE A 338 10.60 17.43 21.85
N ALA A 339 11.89 17.66 22.05
CA ALA A 339 12.39 18.72 22.94
C ALA A 339 11.87 20.11 22.53
N LYS A 340 11.99 20.49 21.26
CA LYS A 340 11.49 21.78 20.73
C LYS A 340 10.00 22.01 20.95
N LYS A 341 9.19 20.96 21.09
CA LYS A 341 7.74 21.08 21.33
C LYS A 341 7.38 21.29 22.81
N LYS A 342 8.33 21.07 23.72
CA LYS A 342 8.15 21.25 25.16
C LYS A 342 8.60 22.63 25.65
N GLU A 343 9.36 23.36 24.83
CA GLU A 343 9.70 24.78 25.02
C GLU A 343 8.47 25.68 24.79
#